data_AF-A0A1Q3B5K2-F1
#
_entry.id   AF-A0A1Q3B5K2-F1
#
_cell.length_a   1.000
_cell.length_b   1.000
_cell.length_c   1.000
_cell.angle_alpha   90.00
_cell.angle_beta   90.00
_cell.angle_gamma   90.00
#
_symmetry.space_group_name_H-M   'P 1'
#
loop_
_entity.id
_entity.type
_entity.pdbx_description
1 polymer ?
#
loop_
_entity_poly.entity_id
_entity_poly.type
_entity_poly.pdbx_seq_one_letter_code
_entity_poly.pdbx_strand_id
1 'polypeptide(L)'
;GWFEYLCSSHTIYPRLANLFYVNHENLTTCVAKSFILGNPVSITPELIAETLVIPNSGITHFNDIEKSEAIGIFLERPDFNPILTVTSSHLPIATRILLLIVTNTLLPREGSHTLPSERDLKLVACIKNGTLVNLPYIIVN
;
A
#
# COMPACT_ATOMS: atom_id res chain seq x y z
N GLY A 1 10.27 -9.29 27.10
CA GLY A 1 10.09 -8.28 26.02
C GLY A 1 10.65 -8.80 24.71
N TRP A 2 10.42 -8.13 23.58
CA TRP A 2 10.95 -8.64 22.30
C TRP A 2 12.49 -8.61 22.21
N PHE A 3 13.22 -7.91 23.10
CA PHE A 3 14.69 -7.96 23.13
C PHE A 3 15.21 -9.33 23.61
N GLU A 4 14.56 -9.95 24.59
CA GLU A 4 14.85 -11.35 25.00
C GLU A 4 14.42 -12.35 23.93
N TYR A 5 13.33 -12.01 23.22
CA TYR A 5 12.86 -12.76 22.05
C TYR A 5 13.92 -12.66 20.91
N LEU A 6 14.52 -11.49 20.66
CA LEU A 6 15.63 -11.25 19.72
C LEU A 6 16.82 -12.22 19.94
N CYS A 7 17.13 -12.49 21.20
CA CYS A 7 18.24 -13.35 21.62
C CYS A 7 17.88 -14.84 21.71
N SER A 8 16.69 -15.24 21.26
CA SER A 8 16.26 -16.63 21.19
C SER A 8 16.86 -17.35 19.98
N SER A 9 17.26 -18.60 20.17
CA SER A 9 17.86 -19.45 19.13
C SER A 9 16.85 -20.09 18.16
N HIS A 10 15.60 -19.60 18.11
CA HIS A 10 14.50 -20.18 17.31
C HIS A 10 14.03 -19.22 16.21
N THR A 11 13.72 -19.77 15.04
CA THR A 11 13.59 -19.03 13.78
C THR A 11 12.29 -18.22 13.63
N ILE A 12 12.41 -17.04 13.00
CA ILE A 12 11.33 -16.11 12.57
C ILE A 12 10.42 -15.63 13.71
N TYR A 13 10.72 -14.44 14.21
CA TYR A 13 10.11 -13.87 15.40
C TYR A 13 9.30 -12.59 15.07
N PRO A 14 7.95 -12.64 15.05
CA PRO A 14 7.05 -11.55 14.64
C PRO A 14 6.34 -10.81 15.80
N ARG A 15 6.95 -10.74 17.00
CA ARG A 15 6.97 -9.46 17.86
C ARG A 15 8.90 -7.16 17.52
N LEU A 16 10.29 -7.16 17.69
CA LEU A 16 11.34 -6.99 16.64
C LEU A 16 10.91 -6.23 15.39
N ALA A 17 10.18 -6.87 14.46
CA ALA A 17 9.71 -6.23 13.24
C ALA A 17 8.84 -5.02 13.60
N ASN A 18 7.85 -5.20 14.44
CA ASN A 18 6.99 -4.12 14.96
C ASN A 18 7.68 -3.21 16.01
N LEU A 19 8.98 -3.34 16.26
CA LEU A 19 9.77 -2.41 17.10
C LEU A 19 10.88 -1.70 16.30
N PHE A 20 11.25 -2.25 15.15
CA PHE A 20 11.92 -1.51 14.07
C PHE A 20 10.92 -0.68 13.25
N TYR A 21 9.67 -1.13 13.12
CA TYR A 21 8.64 -0.51 12.28
C TYR A 21 7.57 0.31 13.04
N VAL A 22 7.19 -0.01 14.29
CA VAL A 22 6.21 0.84 15.02
C VAL A 22 6.91 1.97 15.76
N ASN A 23 7.11 3.07 15.04
CA ASN A 23 7.00 4.41 15.61
C ASN A 23 5.78 5.13 14.98
N HIS A 24 4.59 4.53 15.09
CA HIS A 24 3.35 5.25 14.80
C HIS A 24 3.02 6.23 15.94
N GLU A 25 3.80 7.31 16.01
CA GLU A 25 3.17 8.60 16.24
C GLU A 25 2.21 8.84 15.07
N ASN A 26 0.96 9.22 15.34
CA ASN A 26 0.02 9.62 14.28
C ASN A 26 0.40 11.02 13.78
N LEU A 27 1.49 11.09 13.02
CA LEU A 27 1.96 12.29 12.36
C LEU A 27 1.02 12.61 11.20
N THR A 28 0.54 13.84 11.15
CA THR A 28 -0.20 14.42 10.01
C THR A 28 0.71 14.70 8.80
N THR A 29 2.00 14.33 8.90
CA THR A 29 3.02 14.44 7.86
C THR A 29 3.48 13.04 7.45
N CYS A 30 3.62 12.83 6.14
CA CYS A 30 4.05 11.57 5.53
C CYS A 30 5.56 11.32 5.81
N VAL A 31 5.88 10.87 7.02
CA VAL A 31 7.25 10.60 7.50
C VAL A 31 7.24 9.41 8.46
N ALA A 32 7.85 8.29 8.08
CA ALA A 32 8.03 7.15 8.97
C ALA A 32 9.34 7.29 9.76
N LYS A 33 9.30 7.09 11.07
CA LYS A 33 10.48 7.17 11.96
C LYS A 33 11.00 5.78 12.30
N SER A 34 12.30 5.55 12.15
CA SER A 34 12.97 4.32 12.59
C SER A 34 14.32 4.64 13.25
N PHE A 35 15.08 3.61 13.65
CA PHE A 35 16.37 3.77 14.33
C PHE A 35 17.44 2.85 13.74
N ILE A 36 18.63 3.40 13.43
CA ILE A 36 19.79 2.65 12.96
C ILE A 36 20.91 2.80 14.00
N LEU A 37 21.26 1.69 14.66
CA LEU A 37 22.27 1.63 15.73
C LEU A 37 22.02 2.67 16.86
N GLY A 38 20.74 2.93 17.17
CA GLY A 38 20.31 3.91 18.17
C GLY A 38 20.14 5.34 17.66
N ASN A 39 20.58 5.65 16.43
CA ASN A 39 20.38 6.97 15.81
C ASN A 39 19.00 7.03 15.14
N PRO A 40 18.16 8.05 15.38
CA PRO A 40 16.88 8.21 14.71
C PRO A 40 17.06 8.52 13.23
N VAL A 41 16.21 7.93 12.38
CA VAL A 41 16.17 8.14 10.93
C VAL A 41 14.74 8.38 10.49
N SER A 42 14.53 9.45 9.71
CA SER A 42 13.25 9.77 9.08
C SER A 42 13.23 9.28 7.63
N ILE A 43 12.35 8.33 7.32
CA ILE A 43 12.05 7.90 5.96
C ILE A 43 10.96 8.84 5.42
N THR A 44 11.29 9.61 4.40
CA THR A 44 10.37 10.54 3.72
C THR A 44 10.20 10.15 2.25
N PRO A 45 9.16 10.64 1.55
CA PRO A 45 8.99 10.44 0.11
C PRO A 45 10.19 10.93 -0.70
N GLU A 46 10.88 11.99 -0.27
CA GLU A 46 12.08 12.53 -0.91
C GLU A 46 13.24 11.53 -0.80
N LEU A 47 13.46 10.95 0.38
CA LEU A 47 14.52 9.95 0.60
C LEU A 47 14.28 8.68 -0.24
N ILE A 48 13.02 8.24 -0.37
CA ILE A 48 12.67 7.09 -1.21
C ILE A 48 12.86 7.42 -2.70
N ALA A 49 12.44 8.61 -3.14
CA ALA A 49 12.62 9.09 -4.50
C ALA A 49 14.09 9.19 -4.90
N GLU A 50 14.95 9.71 -4.02
CA GLU A 50 16.40 9.76 -4.20
C GLU A 50 17.01 8.35 -4.25
N THR A 51 16.66 7.48 -3.29
CA THR A 51 17.21 6.11 -3.16
C THR A 51 16.84 5.21 -4.35
N LEU A 52 15.60 5.33 -4.86
CA LEU A 52 15.10 4.52 -5.97
C LEU A 52 15.28 5.19 -7.34
N VAL A 53 15.71 6.45 -7.38
CA VAL A 53 15.82 7.29 -8.59
C VAL A 53 14.48 7.38 -9.35
N ILE A 54 13.39 7.68 -8.62
CA ILE A 54 12.02 7.81 -9.15
C ILE A 54 11.39 9.18 -8.81
N PRO A 55 10.38 9.65 -9.55
CA PRO A 55 9.73 10.93 -9.27
C PRO A 55 8.93 10.93 -7.95
N ASN A 56 9.18 11.93 -7.09
CA ASN A 56 8.30 12.29 -5.97
C ASN A 56 7.15 13.20 -6.47
N SER A 57 6.35 12.71 -7.41
CA SER A 57 5.30 13.50 -8.06
C SER A 57 4.14 12.64 -8.56
N GLY A 58 3.00 13.28 -8.83
CA GLY A 58 1.72 12.61 -9.10
C GLY A 58 0.74 12.76 -7.93
N ILE A 59 -0.42 12.11 -8.04
CA ILE A 59 -1.45 12.17 -6.99
C ILE A 59 -1.07 11.34 -5.76
N THR A 60 -1.39 11.88 -4.58
CA THR A 60 -1.17 11.26 -3.25
C THR A 60 -2.45 10.69 -2.64
N HIS A 61 -3.60 11.20 -3.08
CA HIS A 61 -4.93 10.80 -2.65
C HIS A 61 -5.76 10.42 -3.88
N PHE A 62 -6.75 9.55 -3.68
CA PHE A 62 -7.62 9.06 -4.77
C PHE A 62 -9.08 9.52 -4.60
N ASN A 63 -9.30 10.60 -3.83
CA ASN A 63 -10.65 11.01 -3.44
C ASN A 63 -11.51 11.43 -4.65
N ASP A 64 -10.87 11.98 -5.67
CA ASP A 64 -11.52 12.52 -6.88
C ASP A 64 -12.03 11.42 -7.84
N ILE A 65 -11.59 10.17 -7.65
CA ILE A 65 -12.09 9.01 -8.40
C ILE A 65 -13.29 8.45 -7.64
N GLU A 66 -14.42 8.22 -8.32
CA GLU A 66 -15.56 7.57 -7.65
C GLU A 66 -15.31 6.07 -7.44
N LYS A 67 -15.91 5.50 -6.38
CA LYS A 67 -15.88 4.04 -6.16
C LYS A 67 -16.53 3.27 -7.32
N SER A 68 -17.62 3.81 -7.87
CA SER A 68 -18.36 3.38 -9.06
C SER A 68 -17.42 3.28 -10.27
N GLU A 69 -16.75 4.38 -10.57
CA GLU A 69 -15.79 4.52 -11.67
C GLU A 69 -14.62 3.55 -11.53
N ALA A 70 -13.99 3.51 -10.34
CA ALA A 70 -12.90 2.60 -10.04
C ALA A 70 -13.30 1.13 -10.25
N ILE A 71 -14.51 0.73 -9.86
CA ILE A 71 -15.03 -0.63 -10.08
C ILE A 71 -15.25 -0.91 -11.57
N GLY A 72 -15.76 0.03 -12.36
CA GLY A 72 -15.92 -0.14 -13.82
C GLY A 72 -14.58 -0.33 -14.55
N ILE A 73 -13.58 0.51 -14.22
CA ILE A 73 -12.21 0.40 -14.74
C ILE A 73 -11.57 -0.93 -14.31
N PHE A 74 -11.77 -1.33 -13.05
CA PHE A 74 -11.27 -2.58 -12.49
C PHE A 74 -11.84 -3.81 -13.20
N LEU A 75 -13.14 -3.83 -13.47
CA LEU A 75 -13.83 -4.95 -14.14
C LEU A 75 -13.62 -5.03 -15.66
N GLU A 76 -13.11 -3.96 -16.29
CA GLU A 76 -13.07 -3.82 -17.76
C GLU A 76 -14.47 -3.88 -18.39
N ARG A 77 -15.50 -3.40 -17.66
CA ARG A 77 -16.91 -3.47 -18.04
C ARG A 77 -17.69 -2.21 -17.65
N PRO A 78 -18.26 -1.46 -18.60
CA PRO A 78 -19.06 -0.27 -18.32
C PRO A 78 -20.49 -0.60 -17.88
N ASP A 79 -20.95 -1.83 -18.07
CA ASP A 79 -22.30 -2.33 -17.83
C ASP A 79 -22.48 -3.00 -16.45
N PHE A 80 -21.56 -2.78 -15.52
CA PHE A 80 -21.59 -3.42 -14.20
C PHE A 80 -22.67 -2.86 -13.27
N ASN A 81 -23.42 -3.75 -12.61
CA ASN A 81 -24.37 -3.41 -11.56
C ASN A 81 -23.66 -3.14 -10.21
N PRO A 82 -23.65 -1.91 -9.67
CA PRO A 82 -22.92 -1.56 -8.45
C PRO A 82 -23.37 -2.30 -7.17
N ILE A 83 -24.51 -2.99 -7.21
CA ILE A 83 -25.06 -3.77 -6.09
C ILE A 83 -24.35 -5.14 -5.95
N LEU A 84 -23.68 -5.63 -7.01
CA LEU A 84 -23.00 -6.93 -6.98
C LEU A 84 -21.64 -6.85 -6.26
N THR A 85 -21.35 -7.84 -5.42
CA THR A 85 -20.04 -7.98 -4.76
C THR A 85 -18.99 -8.48 -5.75
N VAL A 86 -18.06 -7.60 -6.17
CA VAL A 86 -16.91 -7.99 -7.00
C VAL A 86 -15.93 -8.84 -6.20
N THR A 87 -15.96 -10.16 -6.43
CA THR A 87 -14.91 -11.07 -5.96
C THR A 87 -13.77 -11.16 -6.97
N SER A 88 -12.56 -11.50 -6.50
CA SER A 88 -11.34 -11.51 -7.34
C SER A 88 -11.33 -12.60 -8.44
N SER A 89 -12.27 -13.55 -8.41
CA SER A 89 -12.40 -14.60 -9.44
C SER A 89 -13.05 -14.10 -10.74
N HIS A 90 -13.86 -13.03 -10.68
CA HIS A 90 -14.52 -12.43 -11.85
C HIS A 90 -13.62 -11.50 -12.68
N LEU A 91 -12.40 -11.22 -12.19
CA LEU A 91 -11.49 -10.24 -12.77
C LEU A 91 -10.61 -10.85 -13.88
N PRO A 92 -10.31 -10.09 -14.95
CA PRO A 92 -9.26 -10.43 -15.92
C PRO A 92 -7.91 -10.67 -15.25
N ILE A 93 -7.13 -11.62 -15.80
CA ILE A 93 -5.90 -12.11 -15.14
C ILE A 93 -4.86 -11.01 -14.88
N ALA A 94 -4.73 -10.04 -15.78
CA ALA A 94 -3.84 -8.89 -15.59
C ALA A 94 -4.28 -8.03 -14.39
N THR A 95 -5.58 -7.71 -14.29
CA THR A 95 -6.13 -6.97 -13.14
C THR A 95 -6.01 -7.75 -11.83
N ARG A 96 -6.13 -9.09 -11.85
CA ARG A 96 -5.87 -9.94 -10.67
C ARG A 96 -4.42 -9.84 -10.19
N ILE A 97 -3.46 -9.91 -11.10
CA ILE A 97 -2.03 -9.78 -10.77
C ILE A 97 -1.74 -8.37 -10.22
N LEU A 98 -2.26 -7.33 -10.86
CA LEU A 98 -2.09 -5.95 -10.45
C LEU A 98 -2.71 -5.69 -9.06
N LEU A 99 -3.91 -6.22 -8.79
CA LEU A 99 -4.52 -6.19 -7.45
C LEU A 99 -3.66 -6.89 -6.39
N LEU A 100 -3.07 -8.04 -6.71
CA LEU A 100 -2.19 -8.75 -5.79
C LEU A 100 -0.93 -7.95 -5.48
N ILE A 101 -0.32 -7.29 -6.47
CA ILE A 101 0.83 -6.39 -6.26
C ILE A 101 0.41 -5.20 -5.36
N VAL A 102 -0.75 -4.58 -5.62
CA VAL A 102 -1.26 -3.50 -4.77
C VAL A 102 -1.45 -3.97 -3.33
N THR A 103 -2.22 -5.05 -3.11
CA THR A 103 -2.65 -5.49 -1.77
C THR A 103 -1.61 -6.25 -0.94
N ASN A 104 -0.47 -6.63 -1.53
CA ASN A 104 0.63 -7.31 -0.83
C ASN A 104 1.94 -6.51 -0.82
N THR A 105 2.05 -5.40 -1.57
CA THR A 105 3.33 -4.66 -1.70
C THR A 105 3.18 -3.15 -1.59
N LEU A 106 2.16 -2.54 -2.21
CA LEU A 106 2.00 -1.07 -2.19
C LEU A 106 1.09 -0.60 -1.04
N LEU A 107 0.05 -1.37 -0.75
CA LEU A 107 -0.91 -1.18 0.33
C LEU A 107 -1.04 -2.50 1.11
N PRO A 108 0.03 -2.97 1.79
CA PRO A 108 0.01 -4.22 2.52
C PRO A 108 -1.05 -4.17 3.62
N ARG A 109 -1.98 -5.13 3.61
CA ARG A 109 -3.14 -5.16 4.50
C ARG A 109 -2.89 -5.94 5.78
N GLU A 110 -3.38 -5.41 6.89
CA GLU A 110 -3.74 -6.23 8.04
C GLU A 110 -5.16 -6.78 7.86
N GLY A 111 -5.31 -8.11 7.89
CA GLY A 111 -6.63 -8.77 7.88
C GLY A 111 -6.97 -9.51 6.58
N SER A 112 -8.23 -9.40 6.14
CA SER A 112 -8.75 -10.25 5.05
C SER A 112 -8.29 -9.81 3.66
N HIS A 113 -7.86 -10.76 2.83
CA HIS A 113 -7.58 -10.54 1.39
C HIS A 113 -8.78 -10.93 0.49
N THR A 114 -9.96 -11.24 1.04
CA THR A 114 -11.11 -11.74 0.25
C THR A 114 -11.74 -10.69 -0.67
N LEU A 115 -11.72 -9.40 -0.30
CA LEU A 115 -12.28 -8.30 -1.07
C LEU A 115 -11.36 -7.07 -1.05
N PRO A 116 -11.13 -6.41 -2.20
CA PRO A 116 -10.36 -5.17 -2.28
C PRO A 116 -11.11 -4.00 -1.60
N SER A 117 -10.37 -2.99 -1.15
CA SER A 117 -10.91 -1.81 -0.49
C SER A 117 -11.12 -0.72 -1.54
N GLU A 118 -11.78 0.35 -1.13
CA GLU A 118 -11.89 1.53 -1.97
C GLU A 118 -10.50 2.15 -2.29
N ARG A 119 -9.54 2.12 -1.35
CA ARG A 119 -8.15 2.56 -1.59
C ARG A 119 -7.45 1.67 -2.62
N ASP A 120 -7.62 0.34 -2.50
CA ASP A 120 -7.02 -0.63 -3.43
C ASP A 120 -7.60 -0.50 -4.84
N LEU A 121 -8.94 -0.48 -4.95
CA LEU A 121 -9.67 -0.35 -6.21
C LEU A 121 -9.28 0.92 -6.96
N LYS A 122 -9.20 2.05 -6.25
CA LYS A 122 -8.84 3.34 -6.84
C LYS A 122 -7.38 3.40 -7.26
N LEU A 123 -6.45 2.84 -6.49
CA LEU A 123 -5.04 2.72 -6.92
C LEU A 123 -4.90 1.83 -8.16
N VAL A 124 -5.61 0.69 -8.23
CA VAL A 124 -5.64 -0.14 -9.46
C VAL A 124 -6.20 0.65 -10.64
N ALA A 125 -7.28 1.41 -10.45
CA ALA A 125 -7.86 2.25 -11.50
C ALA A 125 -6.88 3.34 -12.01
N CYS A 126 -6.13 3.99 -11.11
CA CYS A 126 -5.08 4.94 -11.47
C CYS A 126 -4.03 4.30 -12.38
N ILE A 127 -3.51 3.13 -11.99
CA ILE A 127 -2.45 2.43 -12.73
C ILE A 127 -2.97 1.99 -14.11
N LYS A 128 -4.23 1.53 -14.21
CA LYS A 128 -4.85 1.12 -15.48
C LYS A 128 -5.14 2.30 -16.42
N ASN A 129 -5.45 3.48 -15.88
CA ASN A 129 -5.66 4.70 -16.67
C ASN A 129 -4.35 5.43 -17.01
N GLY A 130 -3.20 4.96 -16.53
CA GLY A 130 -1.90 5.64 -16.72
C GLY A 130 -1.76 6.93 -15.90
N THR A 131 -2.61 7.14 -14.88
CA THR A 131 -2.54 8.29 -13.98
C THR A 131 -1.21 8.28 -13.21
N LEU A 132 -0.46 9.39 -13.23
CA LEU A 132 0.77 9.50 -12.46
C LEU A 132 0.44 9.56 -10.96
N VAL A 133 0.87 8.52 -10.22
CA VAL A 133 0.69 8.38 -8.77
C VAL A 133 2.03 8.56 -8.08
N ASN A 134 2.05 9.29 -6.96
CA ASN A 134 3.26 9.47 -6.15
C ASN A 134 3.54 8.18 -5.36
N LEU A 135 4.33 7.28 -5.96
CA LEU A 135 4.74 6.01 -5.37
C LEU A 135 5.58 6.20 -4.08
N PRO A 136 6.57 7.11 -4.01
CA PRO A 136 7.27 7.41 -2.76
C PRO A 136 6.35 7.77 -1.58
N TYR A 137 5.31 8.58 -1.83
CA TYR A 137 4.32 8.94 -0.80
C TYR A 137 3.53 7.72 -0.30
N ILE A 138 3.14 6.81 -1.19
CA ILE A 138 2.39 5.59 -0.82
C ILE A 138 3.23 4.62 0.00
N ILE A 139 4.53 4.48 -0.30
CA ILE A 139 5.41 3.56 0.44
C ILE A 139 5.60 4.01 1.91
N VAL A 140 5.41 5.30 2.21
CA VAL A 140 5.53 5.87 3.57
C VAL A 140 4.18 5.92 4.33
N ASN A 141 3.02 5.72 3.66
CA ASN A 141 1.68 6.00 4.21
C ASN A 141 0.54 5.20 3.53
#